data_AF-A0A2S4QEC2-F1
#
_entry.id   AF-A0A2S4QEC2-F1
#
_cell.length_a   1.000
_cell.length_b   1.000
_cell.length_c   1.000
_cell.angle_alpha   90.00
_cell.angle_beta   90.00
_cell.angle_gamma   90.00
#
_symmetry.space_group_name_H-M   'P 1'
#
loop_
_entity.id
_entity.type
_entity.pdbx_description
1 polymer ?
#
loop_
_entity_poly.entity_id
_entity_poly.type
_entity_poly.pdbx_seq_one_letter_code
_entity_poly.pdbx_strand_id
1 'polypeptide(L)'
;MAVKIHALKIAPKYLDAVVAGQKKAELRKNDRGYKTGDVLSLCEWKHGKYTGREWAAVITHVLPVNEIIANTDNWVVLSVRPLSPLEVLEYIISNGVSELLLSGVEYGR
;
A
#
# COMPACT_ATOMS: atom_id res chain seq x y z
N MET A 1 12.90 8.53 10.12
CA MET A 1 12.79 7.94 8.76
C MET A 1 11.48 8.42 8.19
N ALA A 2 11.48 9.02 6.99
CA ALA A 2 10.23 9.54 6.40
C ALA A 2 9.38 8.38 5.88
N VAL A 3 8.13 8.27 6.34
CA VAL A 3 7.16 7.30 5.82
C VAL A 3 6.69 7.77 4.44
N LYS A 4 6.78 6.90 3.43
CA LYS A 4 6.29 7.20 2.08
C LYS A 4 4.92 6.59 1.86
N ILE A 5 4.03 7.32 1.19
CA ILE A 5 2.71 6.82 0.77
C ILE A 5 2.76 6.44 -0.71
N HIS A 6 2.28 5.24 -1.02
CA HIS A 6 2.20 4.71 -2.39
C HIS A 6 0.73 4.48 -2.77
N ALA A 7 0.20 5.28 -3.71
CA ALA A 7 -1.14 5.06 -4.25
C ALA A 7 -1.14 3.90 -5.25
N LEU A 8 -1.94 2.88 -5.00
CA LEU A 8 -1.95 1.62 -5.75
C LEU A 8 -3.38 1.20 -6.10
N LYS A 9 -3.58 0.77 -7.35
CA LYS A 9 -4.86 0.20 -7.80
C LYS A 9 -5.09 -1.17 -7.15
N ILE A 10 -6.35 -1.45 -6.80
CA ILE A 10 -6.83 -2.74 -6.32
C ILE A 10 -8.27 -2.97 -6.83
N ALA A 11 -8.63 -4.21 -7.16
CA ALA A 11 -10.00 -4.53 -7.57
C ALA A 11 -10.95 -4.63 -6.35
N PRO A 12 -12.26 -4.37 -6.49
CA PRO A 12 -13.21 -4.33 -5.37
C PRO A 12 -13.15 -5.55 -4.45
N LYS A 13 -13.16 -6.76 -5.03
CA LYS A 13 -13.08 -8.03 -4.28
C LYS A 13 -11.86 -8.10 -3.36
N TYR A 14 -10.71 -7.59 -3.80
CA TYR A 14 -9.48 -7.63 -3.02
C TYR A 14 -9.43 -6.53 -1.97
N LEU A 15 -10.00 -5.36 -2.27
CA LEU A 15 -10.15 -4.30 -1.28
C LEU A 15 -11.07 -4.74 -0.13
N ASP A 16 -12.20 -5.39 -0.45
CA ASP A 16 -13.09 -5.97 0.57
C ASP A 16 -12.37 -6.96 1.48
N ALA A 17 -11.52 -7.82 0.91
CA ALA A 17 -10.72 -8.76 1.69
C ALA A 17 -9.67 -8.08 2.57
N VAL A 18 -9.12 -6.93 2.15
CA VAL A 18 -8.20 -6.12 2.98
C VAL A 18 -8.97 -5.46 4.13
N VAL A 19 -10.12 -4.84 3.84
CA VAL A 19 -10.98 -4.20 4.85
C VAL A 19 -11.47 -5.22 5.88
N ALA A 20 -11.82 -6.43 5.44
CA ALA A 20 -12.20 -7.53 6.33
C ALA A 20 -11.02 -8.17 7.10
N GLY A 21 -9.79 -7.69 6.92
CA GLY A 21 -8.59 -8.23 7.57
C GLY A 21 -8.15 -9.62 7.11
N GLN A 22 -8.74 -10.14 6.03
CA GLN A 22 -8.47 -11.47 5.48
C GLN A 22 -7.21 -11.46 4.60
N LYS A 23 -7.06 -10.41 3.79
CA LYS A 23 -5.92 -10.25 2.88
C LYS A 23 -4.82 -9.44 3.56
N LYS A 24 -3.72 -10.13 3.89
CA LYS A 24 -2.58 -9.59 4.65
C LYS A 24 -1.29 -9.45 3.83
N ALA A 25 -1.38 -9.65 2.51
CA ALA A 25 -0.23 -9.53 1.62
C ALA A 25 -0.59 -8.99 0.23
N GLU A 26 0.35 -8.28 -0.40
CA GLU A 26 0.30 -7.76 -1.76
C GLU A 26 1.50 -8.28 -2.57
N LEU A 27 1.26 -8.88 -3.74
CA LEU A 27 2.31 -9.18 -4.71
C LEU A 27 2.44 -8.00 -5.67
N ARG A 28 3.63 -7.41 -5.76
CA ARG A 28 3.89 -6.21 -6.59
C ARG A 28 5.23 -6.30 -7.28
N LYS A 29 5.35 -5.65 -8.44
CA LYS A 29 6.67 -5.27 -8.97
C LYS A 29 7.27 -4.23 -8.04
N ASN A 30 8.56 -4.32 -7.71
CA ASN A 30 9.24 -3.38 -6.81
C ASN A 30 9.74 -2.12 -7.53
N ASP A 31 8.92 -1.57 -8.43
CA ASP A 31 9.21 -0.38 -9.25
C ASP A 31 9.16 0.94 -8.46
N ARG A 32 8.75 0.90 -7.19
CA ARG A 32 8.65 2.06 -6.29
C ARG A 32 9.64 2.01 -5.13
N GLY A 33 10.43 0.93 -5.03
CA GLY A 33 11.37 0.69 -3.93
C GLY A 33 10.66 0.63 -2.58
N TYR A 34 9.64 -0.23 -2.45
CA TYR A 34 8.84 -0.37 -1.23
C TYR A 34 9.71 -0.73 -0.02
N LYS A 35 9.43 -0.12 1.13
CA LYS A 35 10.14 -0.37 2.38
C LYS A 35 9.18 -0.67 3.52
N THR A 36 9.66 -1.41 4.52
CA THR A 36 8.95 -1.55 5.80
C THR A 36 8.69 -0.18 6.41
N GLY A 37 7.46 0.05 6.87
CA GLY A 37 6.99 1.33 7.40
C GLY A 37 6.32 2.23 6.37
N ASP A 38 6.47 1.96 5.07
CA ASP A 38 5.71 2.69 4.04
C ASP A 38 4.21 2.37 4.13
N VAL A 39 3.38 3.31 3.69
CA VAL A 39 1.92 3.17 3.63
C VAL A 39 1.49 2.96 2.19
N LEU A 40 0.62 1.97 1.97
CA LEU A 40 -0.10 1.78 0.72
C LEU A 40 -1.46 2.45 0.84
N SER A 41 -1.78 3.39 -0.05
CA SER A 41 -3.18 3.79 -0.30
C SER A 41 -3.74 2.88 -1.39
N LEU A 42 -4.60 1.93 -1.01
CA LEU A 42 -5.20 0.96 -1.91
C LEU A 42 -6.49 1.53 -2.49
N CYS A 43 -6.39 2.08 -3.69
CA CYS A 43 -7.47 2.74 -4.40
C CYS A 43 -8.29 1.71 -5.20
N GLU A 44 -9.60 1.66 -5.00
CA GLU A 44 -10.50 0.72 -5.70
C GLU A 44 -10.73 1.13 -7.15
N TRP A 45 -10.42 0.22 -8.08
CA TRP A 45 -10.64 0.42 -9.52
C TRP A 45 -11.58 -0.65 -10.07
N LYS A 46 -12.64 -0.20 -10.75
CA LYS A 46 -13.64 -1.07 -11.41
C LYS A 46 -13.86 -0.60 -12.85
N HIS A 47 -13.76 -1.51 -13.81
CA HIS A 47 -13.92 -1.22 -15.25
C HIS A 47 -13.07 -0.03 -15.74
N GLY A 48 -11.81 0.04 -15.29
CA GLY A 48 -10.86 1.09 -15.69
C GLY A 48 -11.11 2.46 -15.05
N LYS A 49 -12.03 2.58 -14.09
CA LYS A 49 -12.29 3.82 -13.37
C LYS A 49 -12.03 3.67 -11.87
N TYR A 50 -11.46 4.70 -11.26
CA TYR A 50 -11.42 4.84 -9.82
C TYR A 50 -12.84 5.04 -9.27
N THR A 51 -13.22 4.32 -8.22
CA THR A 51 -14.57 4.40 -7.65
C THR A 51 -14.71 5.46 -6.55
N GLY A 52 -13.59 6.03 -6.10
CA GLY A 52 -13.54 6.94 -4.94
C GLY A 52 -13.33 6.23 -3.61
N ARG A 53 -13.37 4.89 -3.58
CA ARG A 53 -13.11 4.11 -2.37
C ARG A 53 -11.63 3.77 -2.26
N GLU A 54 -11.06 3.99 -1.08
CA GLU A 54 -9.69 3.61 -0.76
C GLU A 54 -9.57 3.04 0.66
N TRP A 55 -8.51 2.28 0.89
CA TRP A 55 -8.14 1.81 2.22
C TRP A 55 -6.63 1.79 2.38
N ALA A 56 -6.15 2.16 3.56
CA ALA A 56 -4.72 2.23 3.80
C ALA A 56 -4.21 0.95 4.46
N ALA A 57 -2.96 0.60 4.16
CA ALA A 57 -2.26 -0.47 4.85
C ALA A 57 -0.78 -0.14 4.99
N VAL A 58 -0.20 -0.42 6.16
CA VAL A 58 1.26 -0.26 6.36
C VAL A 58 1.99 -1.53 5.94
N ILE A 59 3.13 -1.38 5.28
CA ILE A 59 4.03 -2.48 4.95
C ILE A 59 4.79 -2.89 6.22
N THR A 60 4.58 -4.12 6.67
CA THR A 60 5.27 -4.66 7.86
C THR A 60 6.49 -5.51 7.50
N HIS A 61 6.55 -6.01 6.27
CA HIS A 61 7.68 -6.79 5.75
C HIS A 61 7.70 -6.77 4.22
N VAL A 62 8.90 -6.81 3.63
CA VAL A 62 9.11 -6.92 2.19
C VAL A 62 9.92 -8.19 1.93
N LEU A 63 9.36 -9.13 1.19
CA LEU A 63 10.05 -10.35 0.75
C LEU A 63 10.35 -10.25 -0.75
N PRO A 64 11.61 -10.17 -1.17
CA PRO A 64 12.00 -10.34 -2.57
C PRO A 64 11.67 -11.74 -3.07
N VAL A 65 10.87 -11.84 -4.14
CA VAL A 65 10.37 -13.15 -4.63
C VAL A 65 11.51 -13.97 -5.26
N ASN A 66 12.51 -13.30 -5.81
CA ASN A 66 13.67 -13.93 -6.45
C ASN A 66 14.58 -14.70 -5.48
N GLU A 67 14.45 -14.47 -4.18
CA GLU A 67 15.12 -15.29 -3.15
C GLU A 67 14.50 -16.69 -3.03
N ILE A 68 13.26 -16.88 -3.49
CA ILE A 68 12.50 -18.14 -3.37
C ILE A 68 12.25 -18.77 -4.74
N ILE A 69 11.94 -17.97 -5.76
CA ILE A 69 11.58 -18.44 -7.11
C ILE A 69 12.51 -17.79 -8.13
N ALA A 70 13.31 -18.60 -8.83
CA ALA A 70 14.21 -18.11 -9.87
C ALA A 70 13.46 -17.36 -11.00
N ASN A 71 14.13 -16.41 -11.65
CA ASN A 71 13.61 -15.60 -12.76
C ASN A 71 12.38 -14.72 -12.40
N THR A 72 12.24 -14.33 -11.14
CA THR A 72 11.19 -13.40 -10.67
C THR A 72 11.79 -12.08 -10.19
N ASP A 73 12.83 -11.61 -10.89
CA ASP A 73 13.51 -10.37 -10.56
C ASP A 73 12.52 -9.20 -10.49
N ASN A 74 12.75 -8.31 -9.53
CA ASN A 74 11.94 -7.12 -9.29
C ASN A 74 10.49 -7.40 -8.86
N TRP A 75 10.17 -8.59 -8.33
CA TRP A 75 8.89 -8.85 -7.64
C TRP A 75 9.09 -8.95 -6.13
N VAL A 76 8.12 -8.43 -5.38
CA VAL A 76 8.07 -8.48 -3.92
C VAL A 76 6.70 -8.92 -3.43
N VAL A 77 6.69 -9.69 -2.35
CA VAL A 77 5.51 -9.87 -1.51
C VAL A 77 5.62 -8.92 -0.34
N LEU A 78 4.68 -7.99 -0.27
CA LEU A 78 4.54 -7.03 0.82
C LEU A 78 3.59 -7.64 1.84
N SER A 79 4.06 -7.90 3.06
CA SER A 79 3.15 -8.15 4.18
C SER A 79 2.55 -6.81 4.60
N VAL A 80 1.24 -6.77 4.74
CA VAL A 80 0.50 -5.53 5.01
C VAL A 80 -0.42 -5.69 6.19
N ARG A 81 -0.50 -4.64 7.00
CA ARG A 81 -1.49 -4.50 8.06
C ARG A 81 -2.46 -3.39 7.67
N PRO A 82 -3.76 -3.69 7.44
CA PRO A 82 -4.74 -2.65 7.18
C PRO A 82 -4.84 -1.71 8.36
N LEU A 83 -5.05 -0.43 8.08
CA LEU A 83 -5.26 0.63 9.06
C LEU A 83 -6.60 1.29 8.77
N SER A 84 -7.42 1.45 9.80
CA SER A 84 -8.61 2.30 9.74
C SER A 84 -8.19 3.78 9.52
N PRO A 85 -9.09 4.65 9.03
CA PRO A 85 -8.76 6.04 8.74
C PRO A 85 -8.07 6.79 9.90
N LEU A 86 -8.49 6.54 11.15
CA LEU A 86 -7.89 7.16 12.33
C LEU A 86 -6.49 6.61 12.63
N GLU A 87 -6.30 5.29 12.52
CA GLU A 87 -5.00 4.64 12.75
C GLU A 87 -3.94 5.11 11.74
N VAL A 88 -4.34 5.36 10.49
CA VAL A 88 -3.43 5.89 9.45
C VAL A 88 -2.95 7.28 9.83
N LEU A 89 -3.86 8.15 10.26
CA LEU A 89 -3.54 9.52 10.64
C LEU A 89 -2.58 9.53 11.83
N GLU A 90 -2.86 8.75 12.86
CA GLU A 90 -1.97 8.57 14.01
C GLU A 90 -0.60 8.02 13.59
N TYR A 91 -0.59 7.03 12.69
CA TYR A 91 0.65 6.45 12.19
C TYR A 91 1.51 7.47 11.43
N ILE A 92 0.91 8.26 10.54
CA ILE A 92 1.58 9.30 9.75
C ILE A 92 2.14 10.39 10.66
N ILE A 93 1.35 10.87 11.63
CA ILE A 93 1.76 11.91 12.58
C ILE A 93 2.91 11.40 13.47
N SER A 94 2.78 10.21 14.04
CA SER A 94 3.80 9.64 14.94
C SER A 94 5.11 9.29 14.23
N ASN A 95 5.07 9.00 12.92
CA ASN A 95 6.25 8.63 12.13
C ASN A 95 6.78 9.78 11.24
N GLY A 96 6.34 11.02 11.50
CA GLY A 96 7.01 12.22 11.00
C GLY A 96 6.67 12.64 9.58
N VAL A 97 5.45 12.39 9.10
CA VAL A 97 4.99 12.89 7.79
C VAL A 97 4.11 14.13 8.00
N SER A 98 4.78 15.26 8.24
CA SER A 98 4.13 16.59 8.31
C SER A 98 3.80 17.14 6.91
N GLU A 99 4.60 16.81 5.89
CA GLU A 99 4.54 17.47 4.57
C GLU A 99 3.42 16.98 3.63
N LEU A 100 2.87 15.77 3.84
CA LEU A 100 1.83 15.21 2.94
C LEU A 100 0.40 15.67 3.28
N LEU A 101 0.14 16.14 4.51
CA LEU A 101 -1.12 16.80 4.85
C LEU A 101 -1.29 18.14 4.10
N LEU A 102 -0.20 18.69 3.55
CA LEU A 102 -0.17 19.97 2.83
C LEU A 102 -0.08 19.82 1.30
N SER A 103 0.32 18.65 0.79
CA SER A 103 0.49 18.38 -0.64
C SER A 103 -0.46 17.27 -1.07
N GLY A 104 -1.54 17.64 -1.77
CA GLY A 104 -2.58 16.71 -2.22
C GLY A 104 -2.02 15.47 -2.94
N VAL A 105 -2.66 14.32 -2.73
CA VAL A 105 -2.25 13.03 -3.29
C VAL A 105 -2.50 13.02 -4.81
N GLU A 106 -1.42 12.95 -5.61
CA GLU A 106 -1.52 12.71 -7.05
C GLU A 106 -1.75 11.22 -7.36
N TYR A 107 -2.84 10.93 -8.06
CA TYR A 107 -3.13 9.59 -8.57
C TYR A 107 -2.29 9.34 -9.83
N GLY A 108 -1.19 8.60 -9.68
CA GLY A 108 -0.37 8.14 -10.80
C GLY A 108 -1.17 7.28 -11.80
N ARG A 109 -0.90 7.50 -13.10
CA ARG A 109 -1.60 6.86 -14.25
C ARG A 109 -1.61 5.34 -14.18
#